data_AF-A0A0D5CLZ8-F1
#
_entry.id   AF-A0A0D5CLZ8-F1
#
_cell.length_a   1.000
_cell.length_b   1.000
_cell.length_c   1.000
_cell.angle_alpha   90.00
_cell.angle_beta   90.00
_cell.angle_gamma   90.00
#
_symmetry.space_group_name_H-M   'P 1'
#
loop_
_entity.id
_entity.type
_entity.pdbx_description
1 polymer ?
#
loop_
_entity_poly.entity_id
_entity_poly.type
_entity_poly.pdbx_seq_one_letter_code
_entity_poly.pdbx_strand_id
1 'polypeptide(L)'
;MSTAKLYCSDLLSYYGNDPQSSYVRFADGVYDEDLQAVQILCPQFLAGIDLASRVIPEDAGLAVGDAASSLDASPRVIAAGTYKTAGAPSDCYYEINNQRGSIITNNFVNSAPGGLTVTLRSGQGFDSQGCGMWLPQ
;
A
#
# COMPACT_ATOMS: atom_id res chain seq x y z
N MET A 1 7.16 -32.39 -7.68
CA MET A 1 7.40 -30.93 -7.70
C MET A 1 8.15 -30.56 -6.42
N SER A 2 9.06 -29.58 -6.45
CA SER A 2 9.68 -29.08 -5.21
C SER A 2 8.67 -28.26 -4.41
N THR A 3 8.82 -28.19 -3.08
CA THR A 3 7.98 -27.39 -2.18
C THR A 3 7.85 -25.93 -2.62
N ALA A 4 8.95 -25.35 -3.12
CA ALA A 4 8.97 -24.00 -3.68
C ALA A 4 8.07 -23.84 -4.92
N LYS A 5 8.04 -24.82 -5.84
CA LYS A 5 7.18 -24.77 -7.02
C LYS A 5 5.70 -24.87 -6.66
N LEU A 6 5.37 -25.66 -5.64
CA LEU A 6 3.99 -25.77 -5.14
C LEU A 6 3.56 -24.44 -4.51
N TYR A 7 4.38 -23.89 -3.60
CA TYR A 7 4.14 -22.60 -2.98
C TYR A 7 3.88 -21.49 -4.01
N CYS A 8 4.79 -21.29 -4.98
CA CYS A 8 4.59 -20.26 -5.99
C CYS A 8 3.36 -20.49 -6.90
N SER A 9 2.99 -21.75 -7.15
CA SER A 9 1.81 -22.11 -7.95
C SER A 9 0.51 -21.83 -7.20
N ASP A 10 0.47 -22.14 -5.91
CA ASP A 10 -0.67 -21.85 -5.06
C ASP A 10 -0.91 -20.35 -5.01
N LEU A 11 0.14 -19.55 -4.81
CA LEU A 11 0.05 -18.09 -4.85
C LEU A 11 -0.47 -17.56 -6.17
N LEU A 12 -0.01 -18.14 -7.28
CA LEU A 12 -0.48 -17.74 -8.61
C LEU A 12 -1.98 -18.02 -8.78
N SER A 13 -2.48 -19.13 -8.21
CA SER A 13 -3.89 -19.48 -8.31
C SER A 13 -4.81 -18.51 -7.55
N TYR A 14 -4.33 -17.92 -6.46
CA TYR A 14 -5.11 -16.99 -5.65
C TYR A 14 -4.99 -15.53 -6.12
N TYR A 15 -3.79 -15.10 -6.51
CA TYR A 15 -3.50 -13.67 -6.73
C TYR A 15 -3.20 -13.31 -8.18
N GLY A 16 -3.08 -14.29 -9.09
CA GLY A 16 -2.62 -14.03 -10.45
C GLY A 16 -1.14 -13.60 -10.50
N ASN A 17 -0.65 -13.26 -11.69
CA ASN A 17 0.72 -12.80 -11.92
C ASN A 17 0.81 -11.30 -12.27
N ASP A 18 -0.31 -10.58 -12.19
CA ASP A 18 -0.37 -9.15 -12.46
C ASP A 18 0.03 -8.37 -11.20
N PRO A 19 0.95 -7.40 -11.27
CA PRO A 19 1.29 -6.56 -10.13
C PRO A 19 0.06 -5.90 -9.49
N GLN A 20 -0.94 -5.51 -10.29
CA GLN A 20 -2.18 -4.90 -9.81
C GLN A 20 -3.11 -5.87 -9.09
N SER A 21 -2.94 -7.19 -9.23
CA SER A 21 -3.73 -8.17 -8.48
C SER A 21 -2.95 -8.77 -7.31
N SER A 22 -1.63 -8.87 -7.44
CA SER A 22 -0.77 -9.52 -6.45
C SER A 22 -0.30 -8.61 -5.30
N TYR A 23 -0.32 -7.28 -5.48
CA TYR A 23 0.10 -6.35 -4.43
C TYR A 23 -0.70 -6.47 -3.13
N VAL A 24 -2.00 -6.81 -3.22
CA VAL A 24 -2.93 -6.93 -2.08
C VAL A 24 -2.38 -7.89 -1.02
N ARG A 25 -1.69 -8.95 -1.43
CA ARG A 25 -1.05 -9.88 -0.49
C ARG A 25 0.06 -9.22 0.33
N PHE A 26 0.84 -8.35 -0.30
CA PHE A 26 2.08 -7.82 0.26
C PHE A 26 1.88 -6.47 0.96
N ALA A 27 0.79 -5.75 0.67
CA ALA A 27 0.51 -4.42 1.21
C ALA A 27 0.14 -4.45 2.70
N ASP A 28 -0.68 -5.41 3.13
CA ASP A 28 -1.14 -5.55 4.52
C ASP A 28 -0.16 -6.34 5.42
N GLY A 29 1.08 -6.54 4.97
CA GLY A 29 2.13 -7.12 5.81
C GLY A 29 1.88 -8.58 6.20
N VAL A 30 1.32 -9.40 5.30
CA VAL A 30 1.16 -10.84 5.52
C VAL A 30 2.54 -11.49 5.71
N TYR A 31 2.89 -11.72 6.98
CA TYR A 31 4.03 -12.43 7.58
C TYR A 31 5.39 -12.23 6.91
N ASP A 32 6.30 -11.52 7.58
CA ASP A 32 7.67 -11.20 7.12
C ASP A 32 8.47 -12.41 6.59
N GLU A 33 8.23 -13.61 7.14
CA GLU A 33 8.88 -14.86 6.72
C GLU A 33 8.43 -15.32 5.33
N ASP A 34 7.15 -15.11 4.98
CA ASP A 34 6.60 -15.44 3.67
C ASP A 34 7.13 -14.49 2.60
N LEU A 35 7.32 -13.20 2.92
CA LEU A 35 7.78 -12.20 1.95
C LEU A 35 9.19 -12.51 1.43
N GLN A 36 10.13 -12.81 2.32
CA GLN A 36 11.52 -13.15 1.93
C GLN A 36 11.55 -14.44 1.09
N ALA A 37 10.76 -15.44 1.47
CA ALA A 37 10.63 -16.67 0.71
C ALA A 37 10.10 -16.41 -0.71
N VAL A 38 9.09 -15.54 -0.87
CA VAL A 38 8.56 -15.15 -2.18
C VAL A 38 9.61 -14.41 -3.02
N GLN A 39 10.35 -13.47 -2.43
CA GLN A 39 11.39 -12.71 -3.14
C GLN A 39 12.46 -13.62 -3.76
N ILE A 40 12.83 -14.69 -3.06
CA ILE A 40 13.86 -15.64 -3.50
C ILE A 40 13.29 -16.71 -4.44
N LEU A 41 12.14 -17.29 -4.08
CA LEU A 41 11.62 -18.49 -4.73
C LEU A 41 10.66 -18.20 -5.89
N CYS A 42 9.99 -17.05 -5.88
CA CYS A 42 8.90 -16.71 -6.80
C CYS A 42 9.14 -15.35 -7.48
N PRO A 43 10.15 -15.24 -8.36
CA PRO A 43 10.55 -13.97 -8.98
C PRO A 43 9.41 -13.26 -9.76
N GLN A 44 8.39 -14.01 -10.21
CA GLN A 44 7.22 -13.45 -10.88
C GLN A 44 6.41 -12.48 -10.01
N PHE A 45 6.54 -12.56 -8.67
CA PHE A 45 5.83 -11.66 -7.75
C PHE A 45 6.65 -10.43 -7.36
N LEU A 46 7.90 -10.31 -7.80
CA LEU A 46 8.76 -9.18 -7.41
C LEU A 46 8.16 -7.82 -7.79
N ALA A 47 7.50 -7.74 -8.95
CA ALA A 47 6.81 -6.52 -9.35
C ALA A 47 5.59 -6.18 -8.48
N GLY A 48 4.86 -7.19 -8.00
CA GLY A 48 3.77 -7.01 -7.04
C GLY A 48 4.27 -6.58 -5.66
N ILE A 49 5.40 -7.12 -5.22
CA ILE A 49 6.09 -6.72 -3.98
C ILE A 49 6.59 -5.27 -4.06
N ASP A 50 7.20 -4.90 -5.19
CA ASP A 50 7.64 -3.53 -5.44
C ASP A 50 6.48 -2.54 -5.53
N LEU A 51 5.32 -2.94 -6.05
CA LEU A 51 4.13 -2.11 -5.98
C LEU A 51 3.63 -1.97 -4.54
N ALA A 52 3.52 -3.07 -3.80
CA ALA A 52 3.04 -3.07 -2.42
C ALA A 52 3.90 -2.22 -1.46
N SER A 53 5.22 -2.16 -1.67
CA SER A 53 6.09 -1.26 -0.89
C SER A 53 5.78 0.23 -1.09
N ARG A 54 5.07 0.58 -2.16
CA ARG A 54 4.68 1.94 -2.53
C ARG A 54 3.19 2.21 -2.32
N VAL A 55 2.40 1.22 -1.91
CA VAL A 55 0.98 1.38 -1.61
C VAL A 55 0.80 1.88 -0.18
N ILE A 56 -0.19 2.75 0.03
CA ILE A 56 -0.66 3.10 1.37
C ILE A 56 -1.70 2.04 1.75
N PRO A 57 -1.46 1.25 2.83
CA PRO A 57 -2.39 0.21 3.24
C PRO A 57 -3.72 0.83 3.73
N GLU A 58 -4.70 -0.04 3.94
CA GLU A 58 -5.93 0.37 4.61
C GLU A 58 -5.63 0.81 6.06
N ASP A 59 -6.43 1.75 6.59
CA ASP A 59 -6.34 2.23 7.96
C ASP A 59 -4.92 2.64 8.39
N ALA A 60 -4.24 3.40 7.52
CA ALA A 60 -2.84 3.78 7.67
C ALA A 60 -2.65 5.14 8.34
N GLY A 61 -1.59 5.25 9.14
CA GLY A 61 -1.00 6.51 9.59
C GLY A 61 0.50 6.52 9.30
N LEU A 62 0.93 7.33 8.32
CA LEU A 62 2.28 7.28 7.75
C LEU A 62 2.94 8.65 7.68
N ALA A 63 4.26 8.67 7.82
CA ALA A 63 5.06 9.82 7.41
C ALA A 63 5.24 9.82 5.89
N VAL A 64 5.31 11.01 5.29
CA VAL A 64 5.58 11.21 3.86
C VAL A 64 6.98 11.78 3.69
N GLY A 65 7.80 11.12 2.88
CA GLY A 65 9.18 11.53 2.58
C GLY A 65 9.49 11.47 1.09
N ASP A 66 10.70 11.84 0.69
CA ASP A 66 11.10 11.79 -0.73
C ASP A 66 11.27 10.35 -1.26
N ALA A 67 11.42 9.37 -0.37
CA ALA A 67 11.47 7.94 -0.68
C ALA A 67 10.67 7.13 0.36
N ALA A 68 10.07 6.02 -0.10
CA ALA A 68 9.37 5.08 0.78
C ALA A 68 10.37 4.23 1.58
N SER A 69 9.98 3.83 2.79
CA SER A 69 10.71 2.86 3.59
C SER A 69 10.29 1.42 3.22
N SER A 70 11.07 0.43 3.65
CA SER A 70 10.66 -0.97 3.59
C SER A 70 9.42 -1.23 4.45
N LEU A 71 8.74 -2.35 4.19
CA LEU A 71 7.48 -2.71 4.83
C LEU A 71 7.59 -2.87 6.35
N ASP A 72 8.77 -3.24 6.84
CA ASP A 72 9.13 -3.51 8.25
C ASP A 72 9.72 -2.29 8.98
N ALA A 73 9.89 -1.16 8.30
CA ALA A 73 10.51 0.02 8.90
C ALA A 73 9.59 0.70 9.92
N SER A 74 10.19 1.21 11.00
CA SER A 74 9.54 2.07 11.99
C SER A 74 10.33 3.39 12.16
N PRO A 75 9.73 4.57 11.91
CA PRO A 75 8.39 4.75 11.36
C PRO A 75 8.31 4.29 9.89
N ARG A 76 7.15 3.80 9.47
CA ARG A 76 6.90 3.50 8.06
C ARG A 76 6.69 4.82 7.31
N VAL A 77 7.43 4.99 6.21
CA VAL A 77 7.43 6.19 5.36
C VAL A 77 6.91 5.83 3.98
N ILE A 78 6.00 6.64 3.43
CA ILE A 78 5.58 6.57 2.04
C ILE A 78 6.25 7.67 1.23
N ALA A 79 6.49 7.43 -0.06
CA ALA A 79 7.04 8.45 -0.94
C ALA A 79 6.05 9.60 -1.16
N ALA A 80 6.56 10.80 -1.38
CA ALA A 80 5.79 11.93 -1.86
C ALA A 80 5.30 11.62 -3.29
N GLY A 81 4.09 12.05 -3.62
CA GLY A 81 3.49 11.69 -4.89
C GLY A 81 1.99 11.84 -4.92
N THR A 82 1.38 11.39 -6.01
CA THR A 82 -0.07 11.35 -6.16
C THR A 82 -0.55 9.92 -5.97
N TYR A 83 -1.60 9.78 -5.17
CA TYR A 83 -2.17 8.50 -4.79
C TYR A 83 -3.65 8.48 -5.12
N LYS A 84 -4.15 7.33 -5.57
CA LYS A 84 -5.56 7.10 -5.84
C LYS A 84 -6.05 5.86 -5.11
N THR A 85 -7.25 5.89 -4.54
CA THR A 85 -7.85 4.68 -3.95
C THR A 85 -7.97 3.56 -5.00
N ALA A 86 -7.64 2.32 -4.60
CA ALA A 86 -7.71 1.15 -5.48
C ALA A 86 -9.16 0.85 -5.94
N GLY A 87 -10.14 1.23 -5.13
CA GLY A 87 -11.56 1.03 -5.41
C GLY A 87 -12.41 2.29 -5.22
N ALA A 88 -13.70 2.05 -5.03
CA ALA A 88 -14.71 3.06 -4.72
C ALA A 88 -14.92 3.13 -3.20
N PRO A 89 -14.25 4.03 -2.48
CA PRO A 89 -14.38 4.10 -1.04
C PRO A 89 -15.76 4.62 -0.62
N SER A 90 -16.19 4.18 0.57
CA SER A 90 -17.38 4.64 1.28
C SER A 90 -17.04 4.77 2.76
N ASP A 91 -17.64 5.75 3.44
CA ASP A 91 -17.33 6.07 4.84
C ASP A 91 -15.83 6.29 5.08
N CYS A 92 -15.17 6.92 4.11
CA CYS A 92 -13.74 7.14 4.09
C CYS A 92 -13.38 8.46 4.72
N TYR A 93 -12.51 8.43 5.73
CA TYR A 93 -11.87 9.60 6.29
C TYR A 93 -10.39 9.64 5.87
N TYR A 94 -9.91 10.80 5.45
CA TYR A 94 -8.46 11.01 5.30
C TYR A 94 -8.05 12.40 5.78
N GLU A 95 -6.80 12.53 6.23
CA GLU A 95 -6.17 13.79 6.56
C GLU A 95 -4.70 13.84 6.12
N ILE A 96 -4.27 15.04 5.77
CA ILE A 96 -2.88 15.38 5.49
C ILE A 96 -2.42 16.33 6.58
N ASN A 97 -1.36 15.96 7.27
CA ASN A 97 -0.89 16.65 8.47
C ASN A 97 0.48 17.27 8.22
N ASN A 98 0.83 18.31 8.96
CA ASN A 98 2.21 18.82 8.97
C ASN A 98 3.09 18.02 9.95
N GLN A 99 4.40 18.28 9.99
CA GLN A 99 5.35 17.60 10.89
C GLN A 99 5.03 17.72 12.39
N ARG A 100 4.12 18.62 12.79
CA ARG A 100 3.69 18.82 14.18
C ARG A 100 2.33 18.18 14.47
N GLY A 101 1.77 17.42 13.53
CA GLY A 101 0.47 16.77 13.65
C GLY A 101 -0.72 17.73 13.54
N SER A 102 -0.53 18.95 13.04
CA SER A 102 -1.69 19.81 12.71
C SER A 102 -2.22 19.46 11.33
N ILE A 103 -3.54 19.33 11.22
CA ILE A 103 -4.24 19.07 9.97
C ILE A 103 -3.99 20.23 9.01
N ILE A 104 -3.46 19.92 7.82
CA ILE A 104 -3.39 20.83 6.67
C ILE A 104 -4.72 20.79 5.91
N THR A 105 -5.23 19.58 5.69
CA THR A 105 -6.53 19.33 5.06
C THR A 105 -7.06 17.96 5.46
N ASN A 106 -8.37 17.80 5.52
CA ASN A 106 -9.04 16.53 5.77
C ASN A 106 -10.39 16.48 5.04
N ASN A 107 -10.95 15.27 4.92
CA ASN A 107 -12.30 15.10 4.42
C ASN A 107 -12.93 13.80 4.95
N PHE A 108 -14.27 13.81 5.12
CA PHE A 108 -15.07 12.61 5.33
C PHE A 108 -15.95 12.39 4.09
N VAL A 109 -15.70 11.31 3.38
CA VAL A 109 -16.30 10.97 2.09
C VAL A 109 -17.27 9.81 2.27
N ASN A 110 -18.57 10.11 2.19
CA ASN A 110 -19.62 9.09 2.29
C ASN A 110 -19.55 8.07 1.12
N SER A 111 -19.28 8.53 -0.10
CA SER A 111 -19.14 7.66 -1.28
C SER A 111 -18.36 8.34 -2.40
N ALA A 112 -17.40 7.63 -3.01
CA ALA A 112 -16.67 8.08 -4.19
C ALA A 112 -16.51 6.95 -5.23
N PRO A 113 -17.51 6.71 -6.11
CA PRO A 113 -17.45 5.63 -7.09
C PRO A 113 -16.31 5.77 -8.11
N GLY A 114 -15.79 6.98 -8.33
CA GLY A 114 -14.62 7.22 -9.21
C GLY A 114 -13.26 7.03 -8.53
N GLY A 115 -13.25 6.72 -7.24
CA GLY A 115 -12.09 6.76 -6.37
C GLY A 115 -11.76 8.18 -5.89
N LEU A 116 -10.88 8.27 -4.89
CA LEU A 116 -10.34 9.53 -4.38
C LEU A 116 -8.89 9.67 -4.80
N THR A 117 -8.44 10.92 -4.99
CA THR A 117 -7.04 11.24 -5.29
C THR A 117 -6.50 12.25 -4.30
N VAL A 118 -5.29 11.99 -3.79
CA VAL A 118 -4.54 12.92 -2.94
C VAL A 118 -3.13 13.13 -3.50
N THR A 119 -2.56 14.30 -3.26
CA THR A 119 -1.15 14.59 -3.56
C THR A 119 -0.43 14.90 -2.26
N LEU A 120 0.54 14.05 -1.92
CA LEU A 120 1.34 14.10 -0.72
C LEU A 120 2.72 14.70 -1.01
N ARG A 121 3.26 15.45 -0.07
CA ARG A 121 4.56 16.13 -0.15
C ARG A 121 5.46 15.67 0.99
N SER A 122 6.75 15.62 0.74
CA SER A 122 7.77 15.31 1.75
C SER A 122 7.62 16.22 2.97
N GLY A 123 7.70 15.63 4.16
CA GLY A 123 7.49 16.31 5.44
C GLY A 123 6.01 16.40 5.87
N GLN A 124 5.09 15.77 5.16
CA GLN A 124 3.70 15.63 5.63
C GLN A 124 3.50 14.33 6.42
N GLY A 125 2.39 14.26 7.15
CA GLY A 125 1.77 13.00 7.57
C GLY A 125 0.55 12.72 6.70
N PHE A 126 0.20 11.45 6.56
CA PHE A 126 -1.05 11.03 5.93
C PHE A 126 -1.71 9.97 6.79
N ASP A 127 -2.93 10.27 7.21
CA ASP A 127 -3.78 9.34 7.94
C ASP A 127 -5.03 9.06 7.09
N SER A 128 -5.45 7.80 7.03
CA SER A 128 -6.57 7.34 6.22
C SER A 128 -7.29 6.22 6.95
N GLN A 129 -8.61 6.27 6.99
CA GLN A 129 -9.45 5.24 7.62
C GLN A 129 -10.69 4.96 6.76
N GLY A 130 -10.99 3.68 6.50
CA GLY A 130 -12.16 3.27 5.70
C GLY A 130 -12.08 3.62 4.21
N CYS A 131 -10.90 3.99 3.71
CA CYS A 131 -10.69 4.36 2.31
C CYS A 131 -10.21 3.19 1.44
N GLY A 132 -9.95 2.03 2.05
CA GLY A 132 -9.14 0.98 1.45
C GLY A 132 -7.72 1.44 1.17
N MET A 133 -7.04 0.70 0.29
CA MET A 133 -5.67 0.99 -0.11
C MET A 133 -5.57 2.15 -1.10
N TRP A 134 -4.47 2.90 -1.02
CA TRP A 134 -4.14 3.93 -2.01
C TRP A 134 -2.93 3.53 -2.85
N LEU A 135 -3.13 3.53 -4.17
CA LEU A 135 -2.13 3.17 -5.17
C LEU A 135 -1.40 4.42 -5.67
N PRO A 136 -0.06 4.37 -5.80
CA PRO A 136 0.67 5.43 -6.48
C PRO A 136 0.20 5.55 -7.94
N GLN A 137 0.19 6.78 -8.47
CA GLN A 137 -0.16 7.09 -9.87
C GLN A 137 1.07 7.34 -10.74
#